data_AF-A0AAN9V7T9-F1
#
_entry.id   AF-A0AAN9V7T9-F1
#
_cell.length_a   1.000
_cell.length_b   1.000
_cell.length_c   1.000
_cell.angle_alpha   90.00
_cell.angle_beta   90.00
_cell.angle_gamma   90.00
#
_symmetry.space_group_name_H-M   'P 1'
#
loop_
_entity.id
_entity.type
_entity.pdbx_description
1 polymer ?
#
loop_
_entity_poly.entity_id
_entity_poly.type
_entity_poly.pdbx_seq_one_letter_code
_entity_poly.pdbx_strand_id
1 'polypeptide(L)'
;MKFRSKKGQLPFIELNGEEIADSTIILKELAQRFEKDPDAGLTKDQKNVSHAMISMIENHLVWVVAWWRTKYPDNVIKGYKMNLQHALGSKLPNGILNLIFKFTFVRKGAKKVKAQGIGVHKPEEIIEFGQNDLRVLSDLLADKPFFFGDEPTTLDIVAFSSFAQIYFIDKDVQFQLRDFMIENCPNLVGHVNRMKERCYPDWDEICKTLDLNSHLPKPPPEEKETKSKEEEKKKEKDEKEGDKEIEKEIEKEIEKEKSEKEEKEVEKDVEENKQKEEKEAK
;
A
#
# COMPACT_ATOMS: atom_id res chain seq x y z
N MET A 1 -0.02 14.90 -14.25
CA MET A 1 -0.63 13.62 -14.70
C MET A 1 -1.84 13.28 -13.82
N LYS A 2 -2.90 12.62 -14.31
CA LYS A 2 -4.02 12.22 -13.44
C LYS A 2 -3.61 10.97 -12.64
N PHE A 3 -3.15 11.14 -11.41
CA PHE A 3 -2.62 10.04 -10.59
C PHE A 3 -3.66 9.02 -10.10
N ARG A 4 -4.94 9.22 -10.44
CA ARG A 4 -6.09 8.44 -9.96
C ARG A 4 -7.15 8.37 -11.05
N SER A 5 -8.00 7.35 -11.02
CA SER A 5 -9.16 7.26 -11.93
C SER A 5 -10.12 8.44 -11.77
N LYS A 6 -11.14 8.54 -12.63
CA LYS A 6 -12.31 9.42 -12.49
C LYS A 6 -13.00 9.22 -11.13
N LYS A 7 -12.88 8.04 -10.53
CA LYS A 7 -13.38 7.71 -9.19
C LYS A 7 -12.42 8.04 -8.05
N GLY A 8 -11.23 8.59 -8.34
CA GLY A 8 -10.21 8.87 -7.32
C GLY A 8 -9.48 7.62 -6.79
N GLN A 9 -9.64 6.48 -7.46
CA GLN A 9 -9.12 5.18 -7.03
C GLN A 9 -7.87 4.75 -7.81
N LEU A 10 -7.07 3.91 -7.16
CA LEU A 10 -6.00 3.09 -7.74
C LEU A 10 -6.24 1.64 -7.27
N PRO A 11 -5.90 0.62 -8.10
CA PRO A 11 -5.42 0.75 -9.47
C PRO A 11 -6.54 1.14 -10.46
N PHE A 12 -6.12 1.64 -11.63
CA PHE A 12 -6.97 1.79 -12.81
C PHE A 12 -6.13 1.54 -14.07
N ILE A 13 -6.80 1.19 -15.16
CA ILE A 13 -6.20 1.04 -16.50
C ILE A 13 -6.99 1.85 -17.52
N GLU A 14 -6.38 2.10 -18.67
CA GLU A 14 -7.07 2.52 -19.88
C GLU A 14 -6.98 1.38 -20.90
N LEU A 15 -8.13 0.88 -21.36
CA LEU A 15 -8.22 -0.21 -22.30
C LEU A 15 -9.01 0.25 -23.52
N ASN A 16 -8.33 0.50 -24.65
CA ASN A 16 -8.93 1.03 -25.88
C ASN A 16 -9.71 2.34 -25.69
N GLY A 17 -9.16 3.28 -24.90
CA GLY A 17 -9.79 4.57 -24.63
C GLY A 17 -10.84 4.54 -23.51
N GLU A 18 -11.13 3.38 -22.91
CA GLU A 18 -12.02 3.25 -21.76
C GLU A 18 -11.22 3.17 -20.45
N GLU A 19 -11.55 4.04 -19.49
CA GLU A 19 -10.95 4.03 -18.15
C GLU A 19 -11.69 3.04 -17.24
N ILE A 20 -10.98 2.02 -16.77
CA ILE A 20 -11.51 0.98 -15.87
C ILE A 20 -10.77 1.08 -14.54
N ALA A 21 -11.50 1.27 -13.45
CA ALA A 21 -10.96 1.39 -12.10
C ALA A 21 -11.45 0.26 -11.20
N ASP A 22 -10.72 0.01 -10.10
CA ASP A 22 -10.89 -1.13 -9.16
C ASP A 22 -10.26 -2.42 -9.68
N SER A 23 -9.37 -3.03 -8.89
CA SER A 23 -8.63 -4.24 -9.29
C SER A 23 -9.55 -5.42 -9.62
N THR A 24 -10.65 -5.60 -8.87
CA THR A 24 -11.59 -6.69 -9.11
C THR A 24 -12.32 -6.50 -10.43
N ILE A 25 -12.74 -5.27 -10.72
CA ILE A 25 -13.38 -4.92 -12.00
C ILE A 25 -12.38 -5.07 -13.14
N ILE A 26 -11.15 -4.56 -12.98
CA ILE A 26 -10.09 -4.68 -13.97
C ILE A 26 -9.82 -6.14 -14.32
N LEU A 27 -9.63 -7.01 -13.31
CA LEU A 27 -9.39 -8.43 -13.54
C LEU A 27 -10.55 -9.09 -14.28
N LYS A 28 -11.79 -8.78 -13.91
CA LYS A 28 -12.99 -9.31 -14.59
C LYS A 28 -13.05 -8.90 -16.06
N GLU A 29 -12.85 -7.61 -16.35
CA GLU A 29 -12.90 -7.09 -17.72
C GLU A 29 -11.78 -7.69 -18.59
N LEU A 30 -10.56 -7.79 -18.06
CA LEU A 30 -9.44 -8.42 -18.75
C LEU A 30 -9.70 -9.91 -19.00
N ALA A 31 -10.20 -10.63 -18.01
CA ALA A 31 -10.51 -12.05 -18.13
C ALA A 31 -11.57 -12.30 -19.22
N GLN A 32 -12.63 -11.49 -19.24
CA GLN A 32 -13.68 -11.58 -20.25
C GLN A 32 -13.15 -11.23 -21.65
N ARG A 33 -12.34 -10.17 -21.76
CA ARG A 33 -11.90 -9.65 -23.05
C ARG A 33 -10.80 -10.48 -23.71
N PHE A 34 -9.95 -11.11 -22.91
CA PHE A 34 -8.85 -11.95 -23.39
C PHE A 34 -9.15 -13.45 -23.26
N GLU A 35 -10.37 -13.81 -22.85
CA GLU A 35 -10.82 -15.20 -22.65
C GLU A 35 -9.87 -15.99 -21.74
N LYS A 36 -9.39 -15.33 -20.68
CA LYS A 36 -8.44 -15.87 -19.71
C LYS A 36 -8.91 -15.61 -18.29
N ASP A 37 -9.78 -16.49 -17.81
CA ASP A 37 -10.22 -16.51 -16.41
C ASP A 37 -9.26 -17.37 -15.56
N PRO A 38 -8.51 -16.78 -14.60
CA PRO A 38 -7.65 -17.54 -13.68
C PRO A 38 -8.41 -18.55 -12.83
N ASP A 39 -9.72 -18.33 -12.63
CA ASP A 39 -10.57 -19.14 -11.77
C ASP A 39 -11.46 -20.13 -12.56
N ALA A 40 -11.21 -20.30 -13.87
CA ALA A 40 -12.02 -21.14 -14.75
C ALA A 40 -12.06 -22.60 -14.28
N GLY A 41 -10.94 -23.12 -13.76
CA GLY A 41 -10.80 -24.50 -13.28
C GLY A 41 -11.35 -24.74 -11.87
N LEU A 42 -11.78 -23.69 -11.15
CA LEU A 42 -12.22 -23.83 -9.77
C LEU A 42 -13.62 -24.40 -9.64
N THR A 43 -13.78 -25.36 -8.72
CA THR A 43 -15.08 -25.82 -8.24
C THR A 43 -15.81 -24.70 -7.48
N LYS A 44 -17.13 -24.86 -7.28
CA LYS A 44 -17.93 -23.90 -6.51
C LYS A 44 -17.39 -23.69 -5.09
N ASP A 45 -16.99 -24.78 -4.42
CA ASP A 45 -16.46 -24.71 -3.06
C ASP A 45 -15.10 -23.99 -3.01
N GLN A 46 -14.22 -24.25 -3.99
CA GLN A 46 -12.96 -23.52 -4.11
C GLN A 46 -13.19 -22.03 -4.39
N LYS A 47 -14.19 -21.65 -5.20
CA LYS A 47 -14.54 -20.24 -5.41
C LYS A 47 -15.03 -19.57 -4.12
N ASN A 48 -15.80 -20.27 -3.29
CA ASN A 48 -16.22 -19.75 -1.99
C ASN A 48 -15.03 -19.56 -1.03
N VAL A 49 -14.13 -20.54 -0.97
CA VAL A 49 -12.89 -20.43 -0.17
C VAL A 49 -12.01 -19.30 -0.68
N SER A 50 -11.84 -19.18 -2.00
CA SER A 50 -11.08 -18.11 -2.64
C SER A 50 -11.59 -16.73 -2.21
N HIS A 51 -12.91 -16.52 -2.31
CA HIS A 51 -13.55 -15.27 -1.87
C HIS A 51 -13.30 -14.96 -0.39
N ALA A 52 -13.45 -15.96 0.50
CA ALA A 52 -13.22 -15.77 1.93
C ALA A 52 -11.76 -15.40 2.23
N MET A 53 -10.80 -16.07 1.59
CA MET A 53 -9.38 -15.81 1.78
C MET A 53 -8.94 -14.47 1.20
N ILE A 54 -9.42 -14.09 0.01
CA ILE A 54 -9.20 -12.76 -0.57
C ILE A 54 -9.75 -11.69 0.38
N SER A 55 -10.97 -11.88 0.90
CA SER A 55 -11.57 -10.94 1.84
C SER A 55 -10.75 -10.78 3.12
N MET A 56 -10.21 -11.88 3.67
CA MET A 56 -9.30 -11.84 4.82
C MET A 56 -8.00 -11.11 4.50
N ILE A 57 -7.38 -11.40 3.36
CA ILE A 57 -6.14 -10.74 2.94
C ILE A 57 -6.35 -9.23 2.83
N GLU A 58 -7.38 -8.79 2.11
CA GLU A 58 -7.61 -7.38 1.80
C GLU A 58 -8.15 -6.58 2.99
N ASN A 59 -9.01 -7.20 3.82
CA ASN A 59 -9.71 -6.51 4.90
C ASN A 59 -9.14 -6.78 6.29
N HIS A 60 -8.15 -7.67 6.43
CA HIS A 60 -7.51 -7.99 7.70
C HIS A 60 -5.97 -7.91 7.59
N LEU A 61 -5.32 -8.81 6.85
CA LEU A 61 -3.86 -8.89 6.76
C LEU A 61 -3.22 -7.59 6.24
N VAL A 62 -3.78 -7.00 5.18
CA VAL A 62 -3.29 -5.73 4.62
C VAL A 62 -3.41 -4.58 5.64
N TRP A 63 -4.39 -4.61 6.53
CA TRP A 63 -4.56 -3.60 7.57
C TRP A 63 -3.58 -3.77 8.73
N VAL A 64 -3.11 -4.99 9.00
CA VAL A 64 -1.96 -5.24 9.88
C VAL A 64 -0.68 -4.64 9.28
N VAL A 65 -0.44 -4.83 7.99
CA VAL A 65 0.69 -4.20 7.27
C VAL A 65 0.55 -2.67 7.26
N ALA A 66 -0.66 -2.15 7.02
CA ALA A 66 -0.94 -0.71 7.06
C ALA A 66 -0.67 -0.12 8.45
N TRP A 67 -1.09 -0.81 9.52
CA TRP A 67 -0.75 -0.43 10.88
C TRP A 67 0.76 -0.32 11.08
N TRP A 68 1.53 -1.35 10.71
CA TRP A 68 2.99 -1.35 10.81
C TRP A 68 3.61 -0.16 10.06
N ARG A 69 3.12 0.12 8.85
CA ARG A 69 3.58 1.26 8.04
C ARG A 69 3.38 2.60 8.73
N THR A 70 2.25 2.77 9.41
CA THR A 70 1.94 3.99 10.14
C THR A 70 2.70 4.09 11.46
N LYS A 71 2.99 2.95 12.10
CA LYS A 71 3.71 2.90 13.37
C LYS A 71 5.21 3.12 13.20
N TYR A 72 5.78 2.66 12.09
CA TYR A 72 7.22 2.67 11.83
C TYR A 72 7.56 3.32 10.47
N PRO A 73 7.26 4.61 10.26
CA PRO A 73 7.45 5.28 8.97
C PRO A 73 8.92 5.31 8.51
N ASP A 74 9.88 5.39 9.44
CA ASP A 74 11.31 5.31 9.12
C ASP A 74 11.68 3.93 8.54
N ASN A 75 11.11 2.87 9.12
CA ASN A 75 11.29 1.51 8.64
C ASN A 75 10.64 1.30 7.26
N VAL A 76 9.52 1.99 6.97
CA VAL A 76 8.91 1.99 5.64
C VAL A 76 9.86 2.62 4.61
N ILE A 77 10.40 3.81 4.90
CA ILE A 77 11.31 4.51 3.99
C ILE A 77 12.56 3.66 3.73
N LYS A 78 13.18 3.14 4.79
CA LYS A 78 14.38 2.29 4.69
C LYS A 78 14.07 0.95 4.01
N GLY A 79 13.00 0.28 4.44
CA GLY A 79 12.66 -1.08 4.06
C GLY A 79 12.22 -1.22 2.60
N TYR A 80 11.47 -0.24 2.09
CA TYR A 80 11.09 -0.18 0.68
C TYR A 80 12.05 0.64 -0.18
N LYS A 81 13.16 1.14 0.39
CA LYS A 81 14.15 2.00 -0.30
C LYS A 81 13.47 3.18 -1.01
N MET A 82 12.51 3.78 -0.32
CA MET A 82 11.59 4.72 -0.93
C MET A 82 12.29 6.04 -1.25
N ASN A 83 12.27 6.43 -2.53
CA ASN A 83 12.68 7.77 -2.94
C ASN A 83 11.52 8.74 -2.73
N LEU A 84 11.61 9.60 -1.70
CA LEU A 84 10.53 10.52 -1.33
C LEU A 84 10.23 11.57 -2.41
N GLN A 85 11.24 12.03 -3.14
CA GLN A 85 11.06 12.96 -4.26
C GLN A 85 10.21 12.33 -5.37
N HIS A 86 10.54 11.09 -5.73
CA HIS A 86 9.76 10.33 -6.71
C HIS A 86 8.36 9.97 -6.19
N ALA A 87 8.26 9.49 -4.95
CA ALA A 87 7.00 9.06 -4.34
C ALA A 87 5.99 10.19 -4.14
N LEU A 88 6.48 11.41 -3.86
CA LEU A 88 5.65 12.60 -3.64
C LEU A 88 5.63 13.56 -4.85
N GLY A 89 6.33 13.22 -5.94
CA GLY A 89 6.41 14.06 -7.13
C GLY A 89 7.01 15.45 -6.87
N SER A 90 8.00 15.54 -5.99
CA SER A 90 8.55 16.80 -5.47
C SER A 90 10.05 16.91 -5.63
N LYS A 91 10.55 18.13 -5.80
CA LYS A 91 12.00 18.45 -5.81
C LYS A 91 12.52 18.98 -4.48
N LEU A 92 11.66 19.08 -3.46
CA LEU A 92 12.08 19.54 -2.15
C LEU A 92 13.20 18.66 -1.56
N PRO A 93 14.06 19.22 -0.68
CA PRO A 93 15.06 18.44 0.04
C PRO A 93 14.43 17.28 0.82
N ASN A 94 15.11 16.12 0.81
CA ASN A 94 14.63 14.90 1.48
C ASN A 94 14.34 15.08 2.98
N GLY A 95 15.05 15.98 3.68
CA GLY A 95 14.74 16.28 5.09
C GLY A 95 13.35 16.86 5.29
N ILE A 96 12.93 17.77 4.40
CA ILE A 96 11.60 18.39 4.41
C ILE A 96 10.54 17.35 4.02
N LEU A 97 10.78 16.61 2.94
CA LEU A 97 9.87 15.56 2.48
C LEU A 97 9.70 14.44 3.50
N ASN A 98 10.76 14.08 4.24
CA ASN A 98 10.69 13.09 5.30
C ASN A 98 9.81 13.57 6.46
N LEU A 99 9.95 14.85 6.85
CA LEU A 99 9.09 15.44 7.87
C LEU A 99 7.62 15.37 7.44
N ILE A 100 7.33 15.82 6.22
CA ILE A 100 5.96 15.85 5.66
C ILE A 100 5.41 14.44 5.53
N PHE A 101 6.19 13.51 4.97
CA PHE A 101 5.79 12.11 4.87
C PHE A 101 5.42 11.57 6.24
N LYS A 102 6.26 11.76 7.26
CA LYS A 102 5.94 11.31 8.63
C LYS A 102 4.67 11.97 9.15
N PHE A 103 4.53 13.28 9.07
CA PHE A 103 3.34 13.97 9.59
C PHE A 103 2.05 13.51 8.88
N THR A 104 2.02 13.57 7.56
CA THR A 104 0.83 13.24 6.78
C THR A 104 0.52 11.74 6.80
N PHE A 105 1.52 10.90 6.51
CA PHE A 105 1.34 9.46 6.34
C PHE A 105 1.02 8.78 7.67
N VAL A 106 1.72 9.14 8.76
CA VAL A 106 1.45 8.57 10.09
C VAL A 106 0.09 9.02 10.58
N ARG A 107 -0.22 10.33 10.53
CA ARG A 107 -1.45 10.86 11.12
C ARG A 107 -2.71 10.41 10.37
N LYS A 108 -2.75 10.61 9.04
CA LYS A 108 -3.89 10.19 8.23
C LYS A 108 -4.00 8.67 8.17
N GLY A 109 -2.86 7.97 8.08
CA GLY A 109 -2.83 6.51 8.07
C GLY A 109 -3.31 5.92 9.40
N ALA A 110 -2.83 6.40 10.54
CA ALA A 110 -3.26 5.92 11.86
C ALA A 110 -4.77 6.15 12.08
N LYS A 111 -5.32 7.29 11.63
CA LYS A 111 -6.77 7.52 11.65
C LYS A 111 -7.54 6.48 10.84
N LYS A 112 -7.06 6.12 9.63
CA LYS A 112 -7.68 5.08 8.79
C LYS A 112 -7.59 3.69 9.42
N VAL A 113 -6.43 3.32 9.92
CA VAL A 113 -6.20 2.03 10.59
C VAL A 113 -7.09 1.90 11.84
N LYS A 114 -7.25 2.98 12.61
CA LYS A 114 -8.20 3.03 13.73
C LYS A 114 -9.65 2.91 13.27
N ALA A 115 -10.03 3.62 12.20
CA ALA A 115 -11.39 3.59 11.67
C ALA A 115 -11.78 2.23 11.08
N GLN A 116 -10.82 1.48 10.52
CA GLN A 116 -11.06 0.12 10.04
C GLN A 116 -11.23 -0.88 11.20
N GLY A 117 -10.63 -0.62 12.36
CA GLY A 117 -10.76 -1.43 13.58
C GLY A 117 -9.45 -2.00 14.08
N ILE A 118 -8.51 -2.37 13.20
CA ILE A 118 -7.21 -2.93 13.61
C ILE A 118 -6.46 -1.99 14.57
N GLY A 119 -6.54 -0.68 14.34
CA GLY A 119 -5.81 0.31 15.14
C GLY A 119 -6.30 0.51 16.57
N VAL A 120 -7.38 -0.13 17.01
CA VAL A 120 -7.85 -0.04 18.41
C VAL A 120 -7.18 -1.06 19.33
N HIS A 121 -6.53 -2.07 18.75
CA HIS A 121 -5.90 -3.18 19.48
C HIS A 121 -4.47 -2.84 19.93
N LYS A 122 -3.93 -3.66 20.83
CA LYS A 122 -2.54 -3.54 21.28
C LYS A 122 -1.57 -3.96 20.16
N PRO A 123 -0.35 -3.41 20.12
CA PRO A 123 0.65 -3.79 19.11
C PRO A 123 0.88 -5.30 19.01
N GLU A 124 0.92 -6.01 20.14
CA GLU A 124 1.15 -7.45 20.19
C GLU A 124 -0.02 -8.24 19.59
N GLU A 125 -1.25 -7.83 19.89
CA GLU A 125 -2.48 -8.42 19.33
C GLU A 125 -2.54 -8.22 17.81
N ILE A 126 -2.19 -7.02 17.32
CA ILE A 126 -2.19 -6.71 15.88
C ILE A 126 -1.18 -7.57 15.13
N ILE A 127 0.00 -7.79 15.71
CA ILE A 127 0.99 -8.70 15.12
C ILE A 127 0.47 -10.15 15.13
N GLU A 128 -0.12 -10.60 16.23
CA GLU A 128 -0.70 -11.94 16.34
C GLU A 128 -1.80 -12.17 15.28
N PHE A 129 -2.65 -11.17 15.00
CA PHE A 129 -3.64 -11.23 13.93
C PHE A 129 -3.00 -11.50 12.56
N GLY A 130 -1.95 -10.76 12.21
CA GLY A 130 -1.24 -11.00 10.95
C GLY A 130 -0.56 -12.36 10.90
N GLN A 131 0.03 -12.81 12.01
CA GLN A 131 0.65 -14.14 12.11
C GLN A 131 -0.39 -15.26 11.95
N ASN A 132 -1.59 -15.09 12.51
CA ASN A 132 -2.69 -16.03 12.37
C ASN A 132 -3.20 -16.09 10.91
N ASP A 133 -3.37 -14.95 10.25
CA ASP A 133 -3.74 -14.91 8.82
C ASP A 133 -2.72 -15.63 7.94
N LEU A 134 -1.43 -15.38 8.17
CA LEU A 134 -0.35 -16.07 7.47
C LEU A 134 -0.39 -17.58 7.73
N ARG A 135 -0.65 -18.01 8.96
CA ARG A 135 -0.78 -19.44 9.28
C ARG A 135 -1.95 -20.08 8.54
N VAL A 136 -3.12 -19.44 8.52
CA VAL A 136 -4.30 -19.93 7.79
C VAL A 136 -3.99 -20.08 6.30
N LEU A 137 -3.33 -19.09 5.69
CA LEU A 137 -2.93 -19.16 4.28
C LEU A 137 -1.87 -20.23 4.05
N SER A 138 -0.91 -20.39 4.96
CA SER A 138 0.09 -21.45 4.93
C SER A 138 -0.57 -22.84 4.98
N ASP A 139 -1.53 -23.05 5.88
CA ASP A 139 -2.25 -24.31 6.01
C ASP A 139 -3.11 -24.61 4.78
N LEU A 140 -3.76 -23.59 4.22
CA LEU A 140 -4.52 -23.73 2.97
C LEU A 140 -3.61 -24.09 1.79
N LEU A 141 -2.45 -23.45 1.66
CA LEU A 141 -1.47 -23.77 0.61
C LEU A 141 -0.93 -25.19 0.79
N ALA A 142 -0.59 -25.56 2.03
CA ALA A 142 0.05 -26.84 2.37
C ALA A 142 1.27 -27.09 1.45
N ASP A 143 1.34 -28.27 0.83
CA ASP A 143 2.42 -28.69 -0.08
C ASP A 143 2.15 -28.33 -1.55
N LYS A 144 1.05 -27.62 -1.84
CA LYS A 144 0.67 -27.27 -3.21
C LYS A 144 1.53 -26.12 -3.76
N PRO A 145 1.81 -26.07 -5.08
CA PRO A 145 2.53 -24.94 -5.65
C PRO A 145 1.69 -23.65 -5.62
N PHE A 146 0.36 -23.75 -5.79
CA PHE A 146 -0.61 -22.67 -5.69
C PHE A 146 -1.83 -23.10 -4.86
N PHE A 147 -2.65 -22.15 -4.39
CA PHE A 147 -3.69 -22.45 -3.38
C PHE A 147 -4.67 -23.56 -3.78
N PHE A 148 -4.97 -23.71 -5.07
CA PHE A 148 -5.93 -24.70 -5.57
C PHE A 148 -5.34 -25.75 -6.53
N GLY A 149 -4.02 -25.84 -6.66
CA GLY A 149 -3.36 -26.86 -7.49
C GLY A 149 -2.11 -26.34 -8.19
N ASP A 150 -1.94 -26.77 -9.44
CA ASP A 150 -0.71 -26.54 -10.24
C ASP A 150 -0.66 -25.19 -10.96
N GLU A 151 -1.81 -24.53 -11.13
CA GLU A 151 -1.92 -23.24 -11.81
C GLU A 151 -2.37 -22.14 -10.84
N PRO A 152 -1.84 -20.91 -10.96
CA PRO A 152 -2.22 -19.80 -10.11
C PRO A 152 -3.63 -19.31 -10.45
N THR A 153 -4.36 -18.96 -9.40
CA THR A 153 -5.72 -18.43 -9.45
C THR A 153 -5.76 -16.97 -9.01
N THR A 154 -6.94 -16.35 -8.98
CA THR A 154 -7.09 -14.99 -8.44
C THR A 154 -6.59 -14.88 -7.00
N LEU A 155 -6.79 -15.91 -6.17
CA LEU A 155 -6.28 -15.94 -4.81
C LEU A 155 -4.75 -15.85 -4.77
N ASP A 156 -4.05 -16.57 -5.65
CA ASP A 156 -2.60 -16.53 -5.74
C ASP A 156 -2.08 -15.14 -6.15
N ILE A 157 -2.77 -14.46 -7.05
CA ILE A 157 -2.44 -13.10 -7.50
C ILE A 157 -2.59 -12.10 -6.34
N VAL A 158 -3.71 -12.15 -5.62
CA VAL A 158 -3.98 -11.27 -4.46
C VAL A 158 -2.99 -11.56 -3.34
N ALA A 159 -2.77 -12.84 -3.02
CA ALA A 159 -1.82 -13.26 -2.00
C ALA A 159 -0.40 -12.81 -2.33
N PHE A 160 0.07 -13.02 -3.57
CA PHE A 160 1.38 -12.54 -4.01
C PHE A 160 1.54 -11.04 -3.80
N SER A 161 0.54 -10.24 -4.19
CA SER A 161 0.59 -8.77 -4.05
C SER A 161 0.77 -8.33 -2.59
N SER A 162 0.18 -9.07 -1.64
CA SER A 162 0.25 -8.77 -0.20
C SER A 162 1.54 -9.33 0.42
N PHE A 163 1.87 -10.57 0.12
CA PHE A 163 3.06 -11.24 0.63
C PHE A 163 4.36 -10.60 0.13
N ALA A 164 4.41 -10.13 -1.13
CA ALA A 164 5.57 -9.42 -1.65
C ALA A 164 5.88 -8.14 -0.85
N GLN A 165 4.83 -7.45 -0.37
CA GLN A 165 4.97 -6.27 0.49
C GLN A 165 5.51 -6.61 1.89
N ILE A 166 5.45 -7.87 2.30
CA ILE A 166 5.98 -8.38 3.57
C ILE A 166 7.39 -8.94 3.37
N TYR A 167 7.54 -9.87 2.43
CA TYR A 167 8.73 -10.67 2.22
C TYR A 167 9.92 -9.86 1.70
N PHE A 168 9.71 -8.95 0.74
CA PHE A 168 10.79 -8.20 0.09
C PHE A 168 11.21 -6.92 0.81
N ILE A 169 10.71 -6.66 2.03
CA ILE A 169 11.23 -5.59 2.87
C ILE A 169 12.71 -5.86 3.19
N ASP A 170 13.54 -4.84 3.04
CA ASP A 170 14.98 -4.94 3.28
C ASP A 170 15.30 -5.62 4.61
N LYS A 171 16.20 -6.61 4.57
CA LYS A 171 16.57 -7.46 5.71
C LYS A 171 17.10 -6.67 6.91
N ASP A 172 17.64 -5.47 6.69
CA ASP A 172 18.16 -4.61 7.75
C ASP A 172 17.06 -3.80 8.46
N VAL A 173 15.79 -4.03 8.11
CA VAL A 173 14.60 -3.53 8.79
C VAL A 173 13.95 -4.64 9.58
N GLN A 174 13.68 -4.37 10.86
CA GLN A 174 12.93 -5.26 11.73
C GLN A 174 11.45 -5.25 11.35
N PHE A 175 10.92 -6.41 10.99
CA PHE A 175 9.50 -6.57 10.71
C PHE A 175 9.04 -7.98 11.09
N GLN A 176 8.45 -8.08 12.29
CA GLN A 176 8.06 -9.34 12.91
C GLN A 176 7.17 -10.22 12.02
N LEU A 177 6.32 -9.63 11.18
CA LEU A 177 5.45 -10.38 10.28
C LEU A 177 6.25 -11.06 9.15
N ARG A 178 7.30 -10.41 8.62
CA ARG A 178 8.22 -11.01 7.66
C ARG A 178 8.99 -12.15 8.31
N ASP A 179 9.54 -11.89 9.49
CA ASP A 179 10.37 -12.87 10.19
C ASP A 179 9.54 -14.12 10.54
N PHE A 180 8.31 -13.92 11.02
CA PHE A 180 7.35 -15.02 11.21
C PHE A 180 7.04 -15.79 9.93
N MET A 181 6.78 -15.09 8.82
CA MET A 181 6.51 -15.72 7.52
C MET A 181 7.68 -16.60 7.07
N ILE A 182 8.92 -16.14 7.25
CA ILE A 182 10.14 -16.88 6.89
C ILE A 182 10.31 -18.11 7.77
N GLU A 183 10.14 -17.96 9.07
CA GLU A 183 10.42 -19.01 10.05
C GLU A 183 9.30 -20.07 10.14
N ASN A 184 8.04 -19.65 10.01
CA ASN A 184 6.87 -20.48 10.32
C ASN A 184 6.00 -20.78 9.10
N CYS A 185 6.17 -20.06 7.99
CA CYS A 185 5.39 -20.25 6.76
C CYS A 185 6.29 -20.35 5.50
N PRO A 186 7.31 -21.24 5.48
CA PRO A 186 8.27 -21.30 4.37
C PRO A 186 7.62 -21.67 3.03
N ASN A 187 6.48 -22.36 3.03
CA ASN A 187 5.71 -22.64 1.83
C ASN A 187 5.13 -21.36 1.20
N LEU A 188 4.72 -20.37 1.99
CA LEU A 188 4.31 -19.05 1.50
C LEU A 188 5.49 -18.27 0.91
N VAL A 189 6.69 -18.39 1.49
CA VAL A 189 7.91 -17.84 0.88
C VAL A 189 8.16 -18.50 -0.48
N GLY A 190 8.01 -19.82 -0.57
CA GLY A 190 8.06 -20.54 -1.84
C GLY A 190 7.03 -20.03 -2.86
N HIS A 191 5.79 -19.79 -2.42
CA HIS A 191 4.71 -19.24 -3.25
C HIS A 191 5.07 -17.87 -3.82
N VAL A 192 5.55 -16.95 -2.99
CA VAL A 192 5.94 -15.60 -3.43
C VAL A 192 7.03 -15.66 -4.50
N ASN A 193 8.04 -16.51 -4.32
CA ASN A 193 9.12 -16.62 -5.29
C ASN A 193 8.65 -17.25 -6.60
N ARG A 194 7.79 -18.29 -6.56
CA ARG A 194 7.19 -18.87 -7.78
C ARG A 194 6.38 -17.84 -8.57
N MET A 195 5.54 -17.06 -7.89
CA MET A 195 4.76 -16.00 -8.52
C MET A 195 5.65 -14.90 -9.11
N LYS A 196 6.68 -14.46 -8.38
CA LYS A 196 7.68 -13.51 -8.87
C LYS A 196 8.35 -14.01 -10.15
N GLU A 197 8.90 -15.22 -10.13
CA GLU A 197 9.63 -15.80 -11.27
C GLU A 197 8.73 -15.98 -12.50
N ARG A 198 7.47 -16.36 -12.29
CA ARG A 198 6.50 -16.57 -13.37
C ARG A 198 6.02 -15.27 -13.99
N CYS A 199 5.77 -14.23 -13.18
CA CYS A 199 5.13 -13.00 -13.64
C CYS A 199 6.11 -11.85 -13.95
N TYR A 200 7.30 -11.88 -13.37
CA TYR A 200 8.28 -10.79 -13.44
C TYR A 200 9.69 -11.33 -13.74
N PRO A 201 9.94 -11.82 -14.96
CA PRO A 201 11.26 -12.30 -15.37
C PRO A 201 12.33 -11.18 -15.32
N ASP A 202 11.91 -9.93 -15.39
CA ASP A 202 12.72 -8.70 -15.32
C ASP A 202 12.66 -8.01 -13.95
N TRP A 203 12.32 -8.75 -12.87
CA TRP A 203 12.13 -8.20 -11.51
C TRP A 203 13.24 -7.25 -11.04
N ASP A 204 14.50 -7.63 -11.21
CA ASP A 204 15.62 -6.80 -10.76
C ASP A 204 15.75 -5.50 -11.58
N GLU A 205 15.43 -5.55 -12.86
CA GLU A 205 15.44 -4.39 -13.74
C GLU A 205 14.31 -3.42 -13.40
N ILE A 206 13.07 -3.92 -13.23
CA ILE A 206 11.93 -3.08 -12.84
C ILE A 206 12.15 -2.44 -11.47
N CYS A 207 12.73 -3.17 -10.50
CA CYS A 207 13.00 -2.63 -9.17
C CYS A 207 14.13 -1.61 -9.17
N LYS A 208 15.12 -1.74 -10.05
CA LYS A 208 16.24 -0.81 -10.16
C LYS A 208 15.89 0.46 -10.93
N THR A 209 15.13 0.32 -12.00
CA THR A 209 14.83 1.42 -12.93
C THR A 209 13.49 2.09 -12.66
N LEU A 210 12.59 1.40 -11.94
CA LEU A 210 11.18 1.76 -11.79
C LEU A 210 10.42 1.84 -13.14
N ASP A 211 10.97 1.21 -14.17
CA ASP A 211 10.32 1.05 -15.47
C ASP A 211 9.48 -0.23 -15.46
N LEU A 212 8.18 -0.10 -15.21
CA LEU A 212 7.26 -1.24 -15.10
C LEU A 212 7.06 -2.02 -16.41
N ASN A 213 7.56 -1.50 -17.54
CA ASN A 213 7.43 -2.12 -18.86
C ASN A 213 8.82 -2.34 -19.51
N SER A 214 9.85 -2.69 -18.73
CA SER A 214 11.21 -2.90 -19.24
C SER A 214 11.30 -3.91 -20.39
N HIS A 215 10.40 -4.90 -20.42
CA HIS A 215 10.33 -5.90 -21.48
C HIS A 215 9.68 -5.41 -22.80
N LEU A 216 8.99 -4.26 -22.80
CA LEU A 216 8.38 -3.73 -24.02
C LEU A 216 9.41 -2.94 -24.84
N PRO A 217 9.41 -3.06 -26.19
CA PRO A 217 10.23 -2.21 -27.03
C PRO A 217 9.93 -0.75 -26.76
N LYS A 218 10.95 -0.01 -26.31
CA LYS A 218 10.81 1.44 -26.15
C LYS A 218 10.65 2.06 -27.54
N PRO A 219 9.72 3.01 -27.72
CA PRO A 219 9.68 3.77 -28.97
C PRO A 219 11.08 4.34 -29.24
N PRO A 220 11.51 4.41 -30.51
CA PRO A 220 12.81 4.95 -30.86
C PRO A 220 12.98 6.31 -30.17
N PRO A 221 14.13 6.57 -29.53
CA PRO A 221 14.34 7.85 -28.89
C PRO A 221 14.13 8.92 -29.96
N GLU A 222 13.14 9.79 -29.76
CA GLU A 222 12.97 10.96 -30.61
C GLU A 222 14.34 11.63 -30.70
N GLU A 223 14.85 11.79 -31.94
CA GLU A 223 16.09 12.50 -32.17
C GLU A 223 16.02 13.83 -31.42
N LYS A 224 17.13 14.24 -30.81
CA LYS A 224 17.24 15.48 -30.04
C LYS A 224 17.08 16.73 -30.92
N GLU A 225 15.98 16.89 -31.62
CA GLU A 225 15.45 18.21 -31.97
C GLU A 225 14.66 18.69 -30.76
N THR A 226 15.36 19.22 -29.75
CA THR A 226 14.77 19.84 -28.53
C THR A 226 13.65 19.00 -27.92
N LYS A 227 13.90 18.30 -26.79
CA LYS A 227 12.83 17.82 -25.89
C LYS A 227 11.67 18.82 -25.98
N SER A 228 10.55 18.40 -26.56
CA SER A 228 9.52 19.36 -26.96
C SER A 228 9.26 20.22 -25.73
N LYS A 229 9.26 21.56 -25.88
CA LYS A 229 9.04 22.48 -24.75
C LYS A 229 7.84 22.05 -23.91
N GLU A 230 6.88 21.34 -24.51
CA GLU A 230 5.74 20.74 -23.83
C GLU A 230 6.07 19.60 -22.87
N GLU A 231 6.94 18.64 -23.17
CA GLU A 231 7.26 17.55 -22.22
C GLU A 231 8.10 18.02 -21.02
N GLU A 232 9.09 18.90 -21.26
CA GLU A 232 9.84 19.52 -20.15
C GLU A 232 8.93 20.44 -19.34
N LYS A 233 8.10 21.27 -19.99
CA LYS A 233 7.09 22.05 -19.27
C LYS A 233 6.11 21.15 -18.53
N LYS A 234 5.75 19.98 -19.05
CA LYS A 234 4.80 19.06 -18.41
C LYS A 234 5.41 18.40 -17.19
N LYS A 235 6.67 17.94 -17.25
CA LYS A 235 7.39 17.45 -16.07
C LYS A 235 7.61 18.56 -15.04
N GLU A 236 8.06 19.73 -15.46
CA GLU A 236 8.28 20.89 -14.58
C GLU A 236 6.95 21.41 -13.97
N LYS A 237 5.85 21.32 -14.72
CA LYS A 237 4.51 21.65 -14.24
C LYS A 237 3.98 20.61 -13.27
N ASP A 238 4.12 19.32 -13.57
CA ASP A 238 3.70 18.22 -12.68
C ASP A 238 4.49 18.28 -11.35
N GLU A 239 5.79 18.62 -11.40
CA GLU A 239 6.62 18.85 -10.20
C GLU A 239 6.20 20.10 -9.42
N LYS A 240 5.96 21.23 -10.11
CA LYS A 240 5.47 22.46 -9.47
C LYS A 240 4.07 22.29 -8.87
N GLU A 241 3.23 21.46 -9.48
CA GLU A 241 1.93 21.07 -8.93
C GLU A 241 2.11 20.17 -7.69
N GLY A 242 3.03 19.20 -7.73
CA GLY A 242 3.39 18.37 -6.58
C GLY A 242 3.89 19.19 -5.39
N ASP A 243 4.84 20.11 -5.62
CA ASP A 243 5.35 21.00 -4.57
C ASP A 243 4.22 21.88 -3.97
N LYS A 244 3.33 22.43 -4.80
CA LYS A 244 2.18 23.24 -4.32
C LYS A 244 1.14 22.42 -3.56
N GLU A 245 0.85 21.19 -3.98
CA GLU A 245 -0.05 20.30 -3.25
C GLU A 245 0.53 19.97 -1.88
N ILE A 246 1.82 19.69 -1.82
CA ILE A 246 2.56 19.45 -0.58
C ILE A 246 2.50 20.68 0.34
N GLU A 247 2.79 21.88 -0.17
CA GLU A 247 2.72 23.13 0.62
C GLU A 247 1.31 23.36 1.20
N LYS A 248 0.26 23.14 0.40
CA LYS A 248 -1.14 23.24 0.88
C LYS A 248 -1.48 22.19 1.94
N GLU A 249 -0.94 20.98 1.83
CA GLU A 249 -1.12 19.96 2.87
C GLU A 249 -0.44 20.36 4.17
N ILE A 250 0.76 20.95 4.10
CA ILE A 250 1.47 21.48 5.28
C ILE A 250 0.64 22.57 5.96
N GLU A 251 0.16 23.57 5.21
CA GLU A 251 -0.66 24.66 5.75
C GLU A 251 -1.92 24.13 6.46
N LYS A 252 -2.65 23.20 5.83
CA LYS A 252 -3.85 22.59 6.41
C LYS A 252 -3.56 21.78 7.68
N GLU A 253 -2.43 21.09 7.75
CA GLU A 253 -2.06 20.33 8.95
C GLU A 253 -1.63 21.28 10.08
N ILE A 254 -0.91 22.38 9.77
CA ILE A 254 -0.58 23.42 10.76
C ILE A 254 -1.84 24.07 11.34
N GLU A 255 -2.84 24.37 10.51
CA GLU A 255 -4.13 24.90 10.97
C GLU A 255 -4.87 23.91 11.88
N LYS A 256 -4.90 22.63 11.51
CA LYS A 256 -5.52 21.57 12.34
C LYS A 256 -4.81 21.35 13.67
N GLU A 257 -3.48 21.43 13.70
CA GLU A 257 -2.74 21.33 14.95
C GLU A 257 -3.03 22.51 15.89
N LYS A 258 -3.23 23.71 15.34
CA LYS A 258 -3.64 24.87 16.13
C LYS A 258 -5.04 24.66 16.70
N SER A 259 -6.01 24.24 15.88
CA SER A 259 -7.38 24.01 16.35
C SER A 259 -7.47 22.89 17.41
N GLU A 260 -6.74 21.79 17.23
CA GLU A 260 -6.73 20.68 18.21
C GLU A 260 -6.03 21.03 19.53
N LYS A 261 -5.07 21.98 19.51
CA LYS A 261 -4.46 22.51 20.73
C LYS A 261 -5.42 23.43 21.47
N GLU A 262 -6.09 24.33 20.74
CA GLU A 262 -7.11 25.22 21.30
C GLU A 262 -8.27 24.43 21.92
N GLU A 263 -8.78 23.39 21.26
CA GLU A 263 -9.84 22.52 21.80
C GLU A 263 -9.41 21.82 23.10
N LYS A 264 -8.17 21.31 23.17
CA LYS A 264 -7.65 20.64 24.37
C LYS A 264 -7.39 21.60 25.53
N GLU A 265 -6.98 22.84 25.25
CA GLU A 265 -6.85 23.87 26.28
C GLU A 265 -8.22 24.24 26.85
N VAL A 266 -9.24 24.38 26.00
CA VAL A 266 -10.62 24.63 26.44
C VAL A 266 -11.17 23.46 27.27
N GLU A 267 -10.98 22.21 26.84
CA GLU A 267 -11.40 21.04 27.63
C GLU A 267 -10.72 20.99 29.00
N LYS A 268 -9.43 21.31 29.06
CA LYS A 268 -8.67 21.33 30.31
C LYS A 268 -9.13 22.43 31.26
N ASP A 269 -9.43 23.62 30.74
CA ASP A 269 -9.96 24.73 31.53
C ASP A 269 -11.36 24.41 32.09
N VAL A 270 -12.20 23.72 31.31
CA VAL A 270 -13.52 23.25 31.77
C VAL A 270 -13.39 22.20 32.88
N GLU A 271 -12.43 21.28 32.76
CA GLU A 271 -12.19 20.23 33.77
C GLU A 271 -11.57 20.79 35.05
N GLU A 272 -10.63 21.74 34.96
CA GLU A 272 -10.07 22.44 36.12
C GLU A 272 -11.11 23.29 36.86
N ASN A 273 -12.04 23.94 36.14
CA ASN A 273 -13.12 24.70 36.77
C ASN A 273 -14.12 23.78 37.49
N LYS A 274 -14.51 22.64 36.91
CA LYS A 274 -15.35 21.65 37.60
C LYS A 274 -14.70 21.11 38.88
N GLN A 275 -13.39 20.85 38.85
CA GLN A 275 -12.67 20.37 40.03
C GLN A 275 -12.51 21.44 41.13
N LYS A 276 -12.53 22.73 40.79
CA LYS A 276 -12.56 23.83 41.78
C LYS A 276 -13.94 23.97 42.42
N GLU A 277 -15.00 23.93 41.64
CA GLU A 277 -16.38 24.00 42.15
C GLU A 277 -16.70 22.83 43.10
N GLU A 278 -16.23 21.61 42.79
CA GLU A 278 -16.40 20.45 43.69
C GLU A 278 -15.58 20.53 44.99
N LYS A 279 -14.50 21.31 45.02
CA LYS A 279 -13.68 21.54 46.23
C LYS A 279 -14.22 22.65 47.12
N GLU A 280 -14.90 23.64 46.58
CA GLU A 280 -15.54 24.72 47.35
C GLU A 280 -16.89 24.32 47.94
N ALA A 281 -17.50 23.23 47.44
CA ALA A 281 -18.75 22.67 47.94
C ALA A 281 -18.60 21.62 49.07
N LYS A 282 -17.38 21.39 49.58
CA LYS A 282 -17.05 20.51 50.71
C LYS A 282 -16.49 21.30 51.89
#